data_AF-A0A8W7PR95-F1
#
_entry.id   AF-A0A8W7PR95-F1
#
_cell.length_a   1.000
_cell.length_b   1.000
_cell.length_c   1.000
_cell.angle_alpha   90.00
_cell.angle_beta   90.00
_cell.angle_gamma   90.00
#
_symmetry.space_group_name_H-M   'P 1'
#
loop_
_entity.id
_entity.type
_entity.pdbx_description
1 polymer ?
#
loop_
_entity_poly.entity_id
_entity_poly.type
_entity_poly.pdbx_seq_one_letter_code
_entity_poly.pdbx_strand_id
1 'polypeptide(L)'
;MCTSTAIVYIETETMQQAKLIVAQHQGKPLTIDGISYPLPILLEDGATKMRLHELPPYVTRTEIEAAMYCFGKVVSITEMEYGPDSKVPGKNRDYRGKDHP
;
A
#
# COMPACT_ATOMS: atom_id res chain seq x y z
N MET A 1 10.39 -9.39 -13.72
CA MET A 1 9.68 -9.95 -12.56
C MET A 1 8.58 -8.96 -12.21
N CYS A 2 7.32 -9.34 -12.32
CA CYS A 2 6.19 -8.45 -12.10
C CYS A 2 6.08 -8.21 -10.59
N THR A 3 6.44 -7.01 -10.13
CA THR A 3 6.26 -6.59 -8.74
C THR A 3 5.00 -5.75 -8.66
N SER A 4 4.03 -6.21 -7.87
CA SER A 4 2.79 -5.47 -7.62
C SER A 4 2.92 -4.67 -6.33
N THR A 5 2.19 -3.58 -6.21
CA THR A 5 2.10 -2.80 -4.97
C THR A 5 0.67 -2.88 -4.48
N ALA A 6 0.41 -3.12 -3.20
CA ALA A 6 -0.94 -3.03 -2.64
C ALA A 6 -1.03 -1.93 -1.60
N ILE A 7 -2.16 -1.22 -1.56
CA ILE A 7 -2.51 -0.30 -0.49
C ILE A 7 -3.59 -0.96 0.35
N VAL A 8 -3.35 -1.06 1.64
CA VAL A 8 -4.28 -1.61 2.62
C VAL A 8 -4.72 -0.48 3.54
N TYR A 9 -6.03 -0.37 3.74
CA TYR A 9 -6.65 0.51 4.71
C TYR A 9 -7.17 -0.33 5.87
N ILE A 10 -6.67 -0.02 7.07
CA ILE A 10 -7.04 -0.70 8.30
C ILE A 10 -7.75 0.31 9.19
N GLU A 11 -9.00 0.00 9.53
CA GLU A 11 -9.75 0.72 10.54
C GLU A 11 -9.42 0.15 11.91
N THR A 12 -9.03 1.05 12.80
CA THR A 12 -8.76 0.73 14.20
C THR A 12 -9.84 1.32 15.07
N GLU A 13 -10.21 0.63 16.14
CA GLU A 13 -11.27 1.09 17.06
C GLU A 13 -10.96 2.46 17.68
N THR A 14 -9.67 2.77 17.90
CA THR A 14 -9.26 4.06 18.45
C THR A 14 -8.04 4.64 17.74
N MET A 15 -7.98 5.97 17.66
CA MET A 15 -6.79 6.69 17.17
C MET A 15 -5.51 6.34 17.93
N GLN A 16 -5.61 5.94 19.19
CA GLN A 16 -4.44 5.56 19.99
C GLN A 16 -3.86 4.23 19.50
N GLN A 17 -4.72 3.25 19.15
CA GLN A 17 -4.27 2.01 18.53
C GLN A 17 -3.58 2.29 17.19
N ALA A 18 -4.17 3.11 16.32
CA ALA A 18 -3.55 3.49 15.04
C ALA A 18 -2.15 4.07 15.23
N LYS A 19 -1.99 5.01 16.17
CA LYS A 19 -0.68 5.61 16.50
C LYS A 19 0.32 4.60 17.04
N LEU A 20 -0.12 3.67 17.89
CA LEU A 20 0.74 2.61 18.43
C LEU A 20 1.20 1.64 17.35
N ILE A 21 0.33 1.28 16.41
CA ILE A 21 0.66 0.42 15.26
C ILE A 21 1.71 1.12 14.39
N VAL A 22 1.45 2.37 14.01
CA VAL A 22 2.39 3.19 13.23
C VAL A 22 3.73 3.23 13.97
N ALA A 23 3.77 3.59 15.24
CA ALA A 23 5.01 3.72 16.00
C ALA A 23 5.77 2.39 16.18
N GLN A 24 5.07 1.27 16.44
CA GLN A 24 5.69 -0.03 16.65
C GLN A 24 6.23 -0.68 15.37
N HIS A 25 5.59 -0.39 14.24
CA HIS A 25 5.88 -1.01 12.95
C HIS A 25 6.47 -0.03 11.94
N GLN A 26 6.70 1.23 12.32
CA GLN A 26 7.37 2.21 11.45
C GLN A 26 8.75 1.68 11.04
N GLY A 27 8.94 1.50 9.74
CA GLY A 27 10.21 1.03 9.18
C GLY A 27 10.51 -0.46 9.43
N LYS A 28 9.56 -1.22 9.99
CA LYS A 28 9.67 -2.68 10.06
C LYS A 28 9.10 -3.29 8.77
N PRO A 29 9.83 -4.21 8.13
CA PRO A 29 9.26 -4.95 7.01
C PRO A 29 8.19 -5.92 7.52
N LEU A 30 7.21 -6.19 6.68
CA LEU A 30 6.24 -7.25 6.91
C LEU A 30 6.74 -8.53 6.26
N THR A 31 6.75 -9.63 7.01
CA THR A 31 7.07 -10.94 6.44
C THR A 31 5.78 -11.65 6.00
N ILE A 32 5.62 -11.90 4.70
CA ILE A 32 4.56 -12.76 4.14
C ILE A 32 5.24 -13.93 3.46
N ASP A 33 4.84 -15.16 3.77
CA ASP A 33 5.40 -16.39 3.19
C ASP A 33 6.95 -16.48 3.26
N GLY A 34 7.54 -15.94 4.34
CA GLY A 34 8.99 -15.94 4.55
C GLY A 34 9.76 -14.85 3.81
N ILE A 35 9.07 -13.98 3.06
CA ILE A 35 9.68 -12.84 2.35
C ILE A 35 9.37 -11.54 3.07
N SER A 36 10.38 -10.71 3.27
CA SER A 36 10.27 -9.42 3.96
C SER A 36 9.99 -8.28 2.99
N TYR A 37 8.86 -7.61 3.16
CA TYR A 37 8.39 -6.52 2.31
C TYR A 37 8.49 -5.18 3.02
N PRO A 38 9.03 -4.13 2.37
CA PRO A 38 8.98 -2.79 2.92
C PRO A 38 7.53 -2.31 3.00
N LEU A 39 7.10 -1.97 4.21
CA LEU A 39 5.74 -1.53 4.53
C LEU A 39 5.77 -0.11 5.10
N PRO A 40 5.68 0.93 4.25
CA PRO A 40 5.35 2.27 4.71
C PRO A 40 3.94 2.31 5.32
N ILE A 41 3.89 2.65 6.61
CA ILE A 41 2.66 2.84 7.39
C ILE A 41 2.44 4.33 7.60
N LEU A 42 1.23 4.80 7.31
CA LEU A 42 0.78 6.19 7.42
C LEU A 42 -0.52 6.23 8.21
N LEU A 43 -0.66 7.22 9.10
CA LEU A 43 -1.92 7.52 9.77
C LEU A 43 -2.71 8.50 8.91
N GLU A 44 -3.89 8.11 8.43
CA GLU A 44 -4.75 8.94 7.56
C GLU A 44 -6.16 8.95 8.15
N ASP A 45 -6.62 10.11 8.63
CA ASP A 45 -7.98 10.36 9.14
C ASP A 45 -8.49 9.31 10.17
N GLY A 46 -7.63 8.90 11.11
CA GLY A 46 -8.00 7.90 12.14
C GLY A 46 -7.96 6.44 11.67
N ALA A 47 -7.69 6.20 10.39
CA ALA A 47 -7.36 4.88 9.85
C ALA A 47 -5.84 4.75 9.64
N THR A 48 -5.36 3.50 9.64
CA THR A 48 -3.97 3.19 9.35
C THR A 48 -3.88 2.74 7.90
N LYS A 49 -3.19 3.52 7.07
CA LYS A 49 -2.93 3.24 5.66
C LYS A 49 -1.55 2.61 5.52
N MET A 50 -1.51 1.41 4.98
CA MET A 50 -0.28 0.64 4.80
C MET A 50 -0.07 0.40 3.31
N ARG A 51 1.13 0.67 2.79
CA ARG A 51 1.47 0.35 1.38
C ARG A 51 2.50 -0.75 1.36
N LEU A 52 2.13 -1.89 0.79
CA LEU A 52 3.02 -3.03 0.56
C LEU A 52 3.65 -2.89 -0.81
N HIS A 53 4.97 -2.75 -0.84
CA HIS A 53 5.74 -2.68 -2.06
C HIS A 53 6.33 -4.06 -2.40
N GLU A 54 6.49 -4.32 -3.70
CA GLU A 54 7.17 -5.52 -4.23
C GLU A 54 6.46 -6.85 -3.91
N LEU A 55 5.13 -6.83 -3.87
CA LEU A 55 4.34 -8.03 -3.68
C LEU A 55 4.48 -8.98 -4.88
N PRO A 56 4.72 -10.28 -4.63
CA PRO A 56 4.69 -11.32 -5.65
C PRO A 56 3.30 -11.48 -6.26
N PRO A 57 3.19 -11.98 -7.50
CA PRO A 57 1.91 -12.20 -8.16
C PRO A 57 1.06 -13.31 -7.53
N TYR A 58 1.62 -14.12 -6.62
CA TYR A 58 0.88 -15.15 -5.89
C TYR A 58 0.32 -14.67 -4.55
N VAL A 59 0.72 -13.49 -4.06
CA VAL A 59 0.15 -12.92 -2.84
C VAL A 59 -1.23 -12.40 -3.16
N THR A 60 -2.25 -13.06 -2.60
CA THR A 60 -3.65 -12.71 -2.81
C THR A 60 -4.14 -11.75 -1.75
N ARG A 61 -5.27 -11.09 -2.03
CA ARG A 61 -6.00 -10.29 -1.04
C ARG A 61 -6.18 -11.02 0.30
N THR A 62 -6.46 -12.33 0.28
CA THR A 62 -6.67 -13.14 1.49
C THR A 62 -5.41 -13.23 2.35
N GLU A 63 -4.25 -13.44 1.74
CA GLU A 63 -2.96 -13.49 2.45
C GLU A 63 -2.61 -12.13 3.05
N ILE A 64 -2.84 -11.07 2.28
CA ILE A 64 -2.66 -9.69 2.76
C ILE A 64 -3.59 -9.44 3.94
N GLU A 65 -4.87 -9.79 3.83
CA GLU A 65 -5.85 -9.59 4.89
C GLU A 65 -5.48 -10.36 6.15
N ALA A 66 -5.06 -11.62 6.03
CA ALA A 66 -4.62 -12.45 7.15
C ALA A 66 -3.39 -11.87 7.85
N ALA A 67 -2.38 -11.40 7.09
CA ALA A 67 -1.21 -10.75 7.66
C ALA A 67 -1.55 -9.40 8.32
N MET A 68 -2.51 -8.66 7.74
CA MET A 68 -2.93 -7.34 8.21
C MET A 68 -3.93 -7.38 9.38
N TYR A 69 -4.63 -8.50 9.56
CA TYR A 69 -5.59 -8.72 10.65
C TYR A 69 -4.96 -8.53 12.04
N CYS A 70 -3.65 -8.76 12.17
CA CYS A 70 -2.91 -8.52 13.41
C CYS A 70 -2.90 -7.03 13.85
N PHE A 71 -3.11 -6.10 12.91
CA PHE A 71 -3.13 -4.67 13.18
C PHE A 71 -4.53 -4.12 13.41
N GLY A 72 -5.57 -4.80 12.94
CA GLY A 72 -6.94 -4.35 13.08
C GLY A 72 -7.85 -4.85 11.96
N LYS A 73 -9.02 -4.23 11.84
CA LYS A 73 -10.00 -4.61 10.83
C LYS A 73 -9.60 -4.01 9.49
N VAL A 74 -9.28 -4.88 8.53
CA VAL A 74 -9.05 -4.46 7.15
C VAL A 74 -10.36 -4.00 6.54
N VAL A 75 -10.43 -2.73 6.11
CA VAL A 75 -11.63 -2.15 5.50
C VAL A 75 -11.53 -2.12 3.98
N SER A 76 -10.32 -2.01 3.43
CA SER A 76 -10.11 -2.01 1.99
C SER A 76 -8.70 -2.45 1.63
N ILE A 77 -8.58 -3.21 0.53
CA ILE A 77 -7.32 -3.58 -0.11
C ILE A 77 -7.42 -3.12 -1.56
N THR A 78 -6.52 -2.23 -1.96
CA THR A 78 -6.39 -1.70 -3.32
C THR A 78 -5.08 -2.19 -3.90
N GLU A 79 -5.14 -3.22 -4.74
CA GLU A 79 -3.99 -3.68 -5.50
C GLU A 79 -3.69 -2.71 -6.64
N MET A 80 -2.45 -2.27 -6.74
CA MET A 80 -1.91 -1.44 -7.80
C MET A 80 -0.89 -2.27 -8.58
N GLU A 81 -1.33 -2.82 -9.70
CA GLU A 81 -0.44 -3.39 -10.68
C GLU A 81 0.29 -2.25 -11.40
N TYR A 82 1.62 -2.24 -11.32
CA TYR A 82 2.42 -1.32 -12.12
C TYR A 82 2.49 -1.86 -13.55
N GLY A 83 1.40 -1.71 -14.30
CA GLY A 83 1.44 -1.85 -15.74
C GLY A 83 2.44 -0.82 -16.33
N PRO A 84 3.06 -1.09 -17.49
CA PRO A 84 3.97 -0.15 -18.13
C PRO A 84 3.32 1.21 -18.48
N ASP A 85 2.00 1.35 -18.32
CA ASP A 85 1.22 2.57 -18.56
C ASP A 85 0.64 3.21 -17.27
N SER A 86 0.99 2.73 -16.07
CA SER A 86 0.51 3.35 -14.83
C SER A 86 1.21 4.69 -14.59
N LYS A 87 0.63 5.73 -15.19
CA LYS A 87 0.81 7.15 -14.93
C LYS A 87 0.89 7.41 -13.43
N VAL A 88 2.12 7.50 -12.91
CA VAL A 88 2.39 8.18 -11.65
C VAL A 88 1.68 9.54 -11.63
N PRO A 89 0.83 9.85 -10.63
CA PRO A 89 0.31 11.19 -10.44
C PRO A 89 1.48 12.08 -9.98
N GLY A 90 2.23 12.62 -10.93
CA GLY A 90 3.43 13.40 -10.64
C GLY A 90 4.27 13.78 -11.86
N LYS A 91 3.72 13.75 -13.08
CA LYS A 91 4.41 14.29 -14.24
C LYS A 91 3.43 15.14 -15.05
N ASN A 92 3.41 16.43 -14.72
CA ASN A 92 2.80 17.49 -15.51
C ASN A 92 3.21 17.27 -16.97
N ARG A 93 2.29 16.75 -17.78
CA ARG A 93 2.45 16.72 -19.22
C ARG A 93 2.32 18.17 -19.68
N ASP A 94 3.46 18.80 -19.91
CA ASP A 94 3.61 19.89 -20.86
C ASP A 94 2.99 19.41 -22.18
N TYR A 95 1.77 19.87 -22.48
CA TYR A 95 1.22 19.76 -23.82
C TYR A 95 1.60 21.02 -24.57
N ARG A 96 2.86 21.07 -25.05
CA ARG A 96 3.23 21.90 -26.19
C ARG A 96 2.58 21.32 -27.44
N GLY A 97 1.30 21.65 -27.63
CA GLY A 97 0.58 21.43 -28.87
C GLY A 97 1.20 22.29 -29.98
N LYS A 98 2.15 21.71 -30.70
CA LYS A 98 2.43 22.05 -32.09
C LYS A 98 1.32 21.38 -32.90
N ASP A 99 0.46 22.17 -33.54
CA ASP A 99 -0.12 21.74 -34.80
C ASP A 99 -0.33 22.96 -35.71
N HIS A 100 0.14 22.76 -36.94
CA HIS A 100 0.19 23.66 -38.07
C HIS A 100 -0.78 23.08 -39.09
N PRO A 101 -1.61 23.92 -39.72
CA PRO A 101 -1.36 24.16 -41.15
C PRO A 101 -1.13 25.64 -41.49
#